data_AF-A0A923LL50-F1
#
_entry.id   AF-A0A923LL50-F1
#
_cell.length_a   1.000
_cell.length_b   1.000
_cell.length_c   1.000
_cell.angle_alpha   90.00
_cell.angle_beta   90.00
_cell.angle_gamma   90.00
#
_symmetry.space_group_name_H-M   'P 1'
#
loop_
_entity.id
_entity.type
_entity.pdbx_description
1 polymer ?
#
loop_
_entity_poly.entity_id
_entity_poly.type
_entity_poly.pdbx_seq_one_letter_code
_entity_poly.pdbx_strand_id
1 'polypeptide(L)' 'MKAYICPKCGWIRVVSRRRNVECFKCGEPHMVVTKLPYEKIGHMTEEERESYAKTWLYMHKAKSE' A
#
# COMPACT_ATOMS: atom_id res chain seq x y z
N MET A 1 0.71 -13.66 -4.84
CA MET A 1 -0.02 -12.37 -4.97
C MET A 1 0.84 -11.29 -4.33
N LYS A 2 0.85 -10.06 -4.85
CA LYS A 2 1.64 -8.96 -4.30
C LYS A 2 0.73 -7.88 -3.72
N ALA A 3 1.08 -7.37 -2.55
CA ALA A 3 0.41 -6.22 -1.96
C ALA A 3 1.04 -4.93 -2.49
N TYR A 4 0.19 -3.95 -2.79
CA TYR A 4 0.57 -2.63 -3.25
C TYR A 4 -0.03 -1.58 -2.31
N ILE A 5 0.72 -0.54 -1.99
CA ILE A 5 0.30 0.60 -1.19
C ILE A 5 0.35 1.88 -2.04
N CYS A 6 -0.66 2.72 -1.89
CA CYS A 6 -0.72 4.01 -2.56
C CYS A 6 0.23 4.99 -1.85
N PRO A 7 1.18 5.63 -2.56
CA PRO A 7 2.08 6.59 -1.95
C PRO A 7 1.41 7.91 -1.55
N LYS A 8 0.22 8.22 -2.09
CA LYS A 8 -0.53 9.43 -1.74
C LYS A 8 -1.44 9.25 -0.53
N CYS A 9 -2.27 8.20 -0.55
CA CYS A 9 -3.34 8.02 0.44
C CYS A 9 -3.18 6.77 1.33
N GLY A 10 -2.15 5.95 1.11
CA GLY A 10 -1.86 4.78 1.94
C GLY A 10 -2.80 3.60 1.71
N TRP A 11 -3.73 3.68 0.74
CA TRP A 11 -4.63 2.58 0.44
C TRP A 11 -3.87 1.33 -0.02
N ILE A 12 -4.19 0.17 0.55
CA ILE A 12 -3.51 -1.10 0.25
C ILE A 12 -4.44 -2.00 -0.56
N ARG A 13 -3.90 -2.60 -1.62
CA ARG A 13 -4.61 -3.60 -2.42
C ARG A 13 -3.70 -4.76 -2.80
N VAL A 14 -4.28 -5.93 -2.98
CA VAL A 14 -3.56 -7.12 -3.44
C VAL A 14 -3.88 -7.37 -4.90
N VAL A 15 -2.85 -7.57 -5.73
CA VAL A 15 -3.03 -8.00 -7.13
C VAL A 15 -2.05 -9.11 -7.50
N SER A 16 -2.42 -9.98 -8.44
CA SER A 16 -1.62 -11.15 -8.83
C SER A 16 -0.69 -10.89 -10.03
N ARG A 17 -1.19 -10.20 -11.08
CA ARG A 17 -0.56 -10.19 -12.42
C ARG A 17 -0.37 -8.80 -13.05
N ARG A 18 -0.78 -7.70 -12.40
CA ARG A 18 -0.69 -6.35 -12.99
C ARG A 18 0.67 -5.72 -12.75
N ARG A 19 1.29 -5.20 -13.83
CA ARG A 19 2.52 -4.38 -13.77
C ARG A 19 2.22 -2.97 -13.27
N ASN A 20 1.13 -2.37 -13.76
CA ASN A 20 0.68 -1.04 -13.36
C ASN A 20 -0.58 -1.17 -12.50
N VAL A 21 -0.48 -0.67 -11.27
CA VAL A 21 -1.53 -0.77 -10.26
C VAL A 21 -1.94 0.63 -9.87
N GLU A 22 -3.16 1.00 -10.24
CA GLU A 22 -3.75 2.29 -9.90
C GLU A 22 -4.48 2.22 -8.56
N CYS A 23 -4.44 3.32 -7.80
CA CYS A 23 -5.21 3.52 -6.60
C CYS A 23 -6.63 3.99 -6.94
N PHE A 24 -7.64 3.17 -6.67
CA PHE A 24 -9.04 3.55 -6.89
C PHE A 24 -9.57 4.61 -5.92
N LYS A 25 -8.87 4.85 -4.81
CA LYS A 25 -9.30 5.86 -3.82
C LYS A 25 -8.91 7.29 -4.20
N CYS A 26 -7.78 7.48 -4.90
CA CYS A 26 -7.28 8.82 -5.22
C CYS A 26 -6.78 8.98 -6.67
N GLY A 27 -6.92 7.94 -7.50
CA GLY A 27 -6.51 7.96 -8.90
C GLY A 27 -5.00 7.90 -9.13
N GLU A 28 -4.18 7.61 -8.11
CA GLU A 28 -2.72 7.50 -8.27
C GLU A 28 -2.38 6.34 -9.22
N PRO A 29 -1.83 6.60 -10.43
CA PRO A 29 -1.58 5.57 -11.44
C PRO A 29 -0.49 4.56 -11.04
N HIS A 30 0.43 4.96 -10.14
CA HIS A 30 1.57 4.13 -9.77
C HIS A 30 1.59 3.83 -8.27
N MET A 31 0.90 2.76 -7.87
CA MET A 31 1.05 2.20 -6.52
C MET A 31 2.38 1.47 -6.37
N VAL A 32 2.92 1.49 -5.15
CA VAL A 32 4.21 0.91 -4.80
C VAL A 32 4.01 -0.48 -4.22
N VAL A 33 4.83 -1.44 -4.62
CA VAL A 33 4.79 -2.79 -4.02
C VAL A 33 5.24 -2.72 -2.56
N THR A 34 4.46 -3.31 -1.65
CA THR A 34 4.84 -3.40 -0.25
C THR A 34 5.79 -4.58 -0.03
N LYS A 35 6.58 -4.54 1.05
CA LYS A 35 7.37 -5.69 1.50
C LYS A 35 6.54 -6.72 2.26
N LEU A 36 5.24 -6.48 2.48
CA LEU A 36 4.40 -7.40 3.23
C LEU A 36 3.95 -8.56 2.33
N PRO A 37 4.05 -9.81 2.83
CA PRO A 37 3.48 -10.96 2.14
C PRO A 37 1.95 -10.88 2.18
N TYR A 38 1.32 -11.51 1.18
CA TYR A 38 -0.14 -11.54 1.06
C TYR A 38 -0.83 -12.07 2.32
N GLU A 39 -0.29 -13.15 2.90
CA GLU A 39 -0.84 -13.79 4.10
C GLU A 39 -0.94 -12.79 5.25
N LYS A 40 0.12 -11.99 5.47
CA LYS A 40 0.14 -10.97 6.51
C LYS A 40 -0.93 -9.89 6.30
N ILE A 41 -1.16 -9.44 5.06
CA ILE A 41 -2.25 -8.50 4.76
C ILE A 41 -3.63 -9.12 5.04
N GLY A 42 -3.80 -10.41 4.73
CA GLY A 42 -5.02 -11.17 4.97
C GLY A 42 -5.36 -11.31 6.46
N HIS A 43 -4.35 -11.45 7.32
CA HIS A 43 -4.50 -11.57 8.77
C HIS A 43 -4.59 -10.23 9.50
N MET A 44 -4.24 -9.11 8.86
CA MET A 44 -4.30 -7.79 9.50
C MET A 44 -5.75 -7.29 9.66
N THR A 45 -6.04 -6.72 10.83
CA THR A 45 -7.29 -5.98 11.07
C THR A 45 -7.31 -4.66 10.27
N GLU A 46 -8.47 -4.02 10.22
CA GLU A 46 -8.58 -2.70 9.59
C GLU A 46 -7.67 -1.67 10.27
N GLU A 47 -7.63 -1.66 11.61
CA GLU A 47 -6.78 -0.75 12.39
C GLU A 47 -5.29 -0.99 12.13
N GLU A 48 -4.87 -2.25 12.07
CA GLU A 48 -3.48 -2.61 11.76
C GLU A 48 -3.09 -2.16 10.36
N ARG A 49 -4.00 -2.30 9.38
CA ARG A 49 -3.76 -1.81 8.01
C ARG A 49 -3.64 -0.30 7.97
N GLU A 50 -4.50 0.42 8.69
CA GLU A 50 -4.41 1.88 8.78
C GLU A 50 -3.11 2.34 9.46
N SER A 51 -2.73 1.69 10.57
CA SER A 51 -1.50 1.98 11.30
C SER A 51 -0.26 1.74 10.42
N TYR A 52 -0.23 0.61 9.71
CA TYR A 52 0.83 0.31 8.75
C TYR A 52 0.87 1.34 7.62
N ALA A 53 -0.28 1.71 7.06
CA ALA A 53 -0.36 2.71 5.99
C ALA A 53 0.16 4.08 6.45
N LYS A 54 -0.24 4.55 7.63
CA LYS A 54 0.24 5.80 8.23
C LYS A 54 1.75 5.78 8.44
N THR A 55 2.28 4.70 9.03
CA THR A 55 3.71 4.51 9.26
C THR A 55 4.49 4.50 7.95
N TRP A 56 3.99 3.76 6.95
CA TRP A 56 4.62 3.66 5.64
C TRP A 56 4.66 5.03 4.94
N LEU A 57 3.54 5.76 4.95
CA LEU A 57 3.45 7.11 4.39
C LEU A 57 4.41 8.06 5.09
N TYR A 58 4.49 8.01 6.43
CA TYR A 58 5.43 8.85 7.18
C TYR A 58 6.89 8.57 6.78
N MET A 59 7.30 7.30 6.77
CA MET A 59 8.66 6.91 6.39
C MET A 59 9.04 7.27 4.95
N HIS A 60 8.06 7.25 4.02
CA HIS A 60 8.32 7.55 2.61
C HIS A 60 8.09 9.03 2.26
N LYS A 61 7.30 9.79 3.04
CA LYS A 61 7.23 11.25 2.93
C LYS A 61 8.48 11.92 3.48
N ALA A 62 9.03 11.42 4.60
CA ALA A 62 10.27 11.92 5.18
C ALA A 62 11.52 11.70 4.29
N LYS A 63 11.41 10.92 3.22
CA LYS A 63 12.45 10.74 2.19
C LYS A 63 12.32 11.68 1.00
N SER A 64 11.27 12.49 0.96
CA SER A 64 10.96 13.42 -0.13
C SER A 64 11.37 14.86 0.17
N GLU A 65 11.90 15.12 1.37
CA GLU A 65 12.57 16.37 1.80
C GLU A 65 14.08 16.13 1.90
#